data_AF-A0A6G7Z2R1-F1
#
_entry.id   AF-A0A6G7Z2R1-F1
#
_cell.length_a   1.000
_cell.length_b   1.000
_cell.length_c   1.000
_cell.angle_alpha   90.00
_cell.angle_beta   90.00
_cell.angle_gamma   90.00
#
_symmetry.space_group_name_H-M   'P 1'
#
loop_
_entity.id
_entity.type
_entity.pdbx_description
1 polymer ?
#
loop_
_entity_poly.entity_id
_entity_poly.type
_entity_poly.pdbx_seq_one_letter_code
_entity_poly.pdbx_strand_id
1 'polypeptide(L)'
;MPEGDVLRLTAARLDAALRGAVLVRAELRWADLGDVDLTGREVTEVTAYGKNLLVRTTDGWTVHAHLRMEGRWYVARTGTPEASGRAPHVRAVLASARWTALGENLGMLHVVRTRDEGRLLGHLGPDLLADDLDVPAAALRLRDAGDGPGVSVAEALLDQRRVAGIGTIYAAESLFARRTDPWRTVGTLGPDELAALLLTARTRMARVVAHGLGALDARAHGRVGRPCVRCRTAIAVGQARRPPFERPIFYCPRCQAPQPGVSRSV
;
A
#
# COMPACT_ATOMS: atom_id res chain seq x y z
N MET A 1 3.53 -3.10 -8.43
CA MET A 1 3.79 -2.31 -7.22
C MET A 1 2.65 -2.56 -6.25
N PRO A 2 2.88 -3.32 -5.17
CA PRO A 2 1.91 -3.50 -4.09
C PRO A 2 1.52 -2.18 -3.41
N GLU A 3 0.22 -1.88 -3.41
CA GLU A 3 -0.41 -0.79 -2.66
C GLU A 3 -1.44 -1.37 -1.67
N GLY A 4 -2.23 -0.54 -0.99
CA GLY A 4 -3.12 -1.00 0.08
C GLY A 4 -4.11 -2.11 -0.34
N ASP A 5 -4.59 -2.06 -1.58
CA ASP A 5 -5.42 -3.10 -2.21
C ASP A 5 -4.75 -4.48 -2.22
N VAL A 6 -3.49 -4.54 -2.68
CA VAL A 6 -2.71 -5.78 -2.76
C VAL A 6 -2.43 -6.33 -1.37
N LEU A 7 -2.12 -5.45 -0.41
CA LEU A 7 -1.90 -5.86 0.97
C LEU A 7 -3.18 -6.38 1.62
N ARG A 8 -4.34 -5.75 1.39
CA ARG A 8 -5.64 -6.21 1.89
C ARG A 8 -6.01 -7.59 1.32
N LEU A 9 -5.81 -7.81 0.02
CA LEU A 9 -6.00 -9.12 -0.62
C LEU A 9 -5.04 -10.18 -0.06
N THR A 10 -3.78 -9.80 0.12
CA THR A 10 -2.75 -10.69 0.66
C THR A 10 -3.09 -11.09 2.09
N ALA A 11 -3.45 -10.12 2.93
CA ALA A 11 -3.87 -10.35 4.31
C ALA A 11 -5.07 -11.29 4.36
N ALA A 12 -6.14 -11.03 3.59
CA ALA A 12 -7.32 -11.88 3.58
C ALA A 12 -7.00 -13.34 3.18
N ARG A 13 -6.14 -13.55 2.17
CA ARG A 13 -5.72 -14.89 1.75
C ARG A 13 -4.90 -15.61 2.83
N LEU A 14 -4.00 -14.90 3.50
CA LEU A 14 -3.18 -15.45 4.57
C LEU A 14 -4.01 -15.73 5.82
N ASP A 15 -4.93 -14.83 6.16
CA ASP A 15 -5.85 -14.97 7.30
C ASP A 15 -6.72 -16.22 7.14
N ALA A 16 -7.32 -16.41 5.96
CA ALA A 16 -8.10 -17.59 5.63
C ALA A 16 -7.30 -18.92 5.73
N ALA A 17 -5.98 -18.86 5.56
CA ALA A 17 -5.10 -20.02 5.62
C ALA A 17 -4.54 -20.29 7.03
N LEU A 18 -4.28 -19.24 7.81
CA LEU A 18 -3.49 -19.33 9.04
C LEU A 18 -4.28 -19.03 10.32
N ARG A 19 -5.36 -18.24 10.28
CA ARG A 19 -6.09 -17.86 11.51
C ARG A 19 -6.56 -19.12 12.26
N GLY A 20 -6.31 -19.14 13.57
CA GLY A 20 -6.61 -20.25 14.48
C GLY A 20 -5.70 -21.47 14.30
N ALA A 21 -4.70 -21.40 13.43
CA ALA A 21 -3.77 -22.50 13.20
C ALA A 21 -2.49 -22.32 14.02
N VAL A 22 -2.02 -23.42 14.61
CA VAL A 22 -0.71 -23.50 15.27
C VAL A 22 0.38 -23.63 14.21
N LEU A 23 1.41 -22.79 14.33
CA LEU A 23 2.59 -22.86 13.47
C LEU A 23 3.42 -24.10 13.83
N VAL A 24 3.56 -25.02 12.89
CA VAL A 24 4.43 -26.20 12.99
C VAL A 24 5.82 -25.94 12.39
N ARG A 25 5.97 -24.84 11.66
CA ARG A 25 7.23 -24.36 11.10
C ARG A 25 7.16 -22.85 10.94
N ALA A 26 8.16 -22.15 11.48
CA ALA A 26 8.35 -20.72 11.29
C ALA A 26 9.83 -20.46 10.96
N GLU A 27 10.11 -20.00 9.74
CA GLU A 27 11.47 -19.65 9.32
C GLU A 27 11.50 -18.22 8.81
N LEU A 28 12.31 -17.37 9.42
CA LEU A 28 12.50 -15.98 9.01
C LEU A 28 13.95 -15.80 8.54
N ARG A 29 14.13 -15.61 7.23
CA ARG A 29 15.45 -15.53 6.59
C ARG A 29 15.83 -14.07 6.41
N TRP A 30 16.14 -13.44 7.55
CA TRP A 30 16.57 -12.05 7.65
C TRP A 30 17.69 -11.95 8.68
N ALA A 31 18.66 -11.07 8.46
CA ALA A 31 19.92 -11.05 9.23
C ALA A 31 19.70 -11.04 10.76
N ASP A 32 18.73 -10.26 11.24
CA ASP A 32 18.48 -10.07 12.68
C ASP A 32 17.34 -10.95 13.24
N LEU A 33 16.81 -11.89 12.45
CA LEU A 33 15.64 -12.70 12.81
C LEU A 33 15.92 -14.22 12.86
N GLY A 34 17.18 -14.63 12.69
CA GLY A 34 17.55 -16.05 12.60
C GLY A 34 17.22 -16.87 13.85
N ASP A 35 17.24 -16.26 15.03
CA ASP A 35 16.97 -16.93 16.31
C ASP A 35 15.50 -16.83 16.76
N VAL A 36 14.66 -16.14 15.98
CA VAL A 36 13.24 -15.95 16.32
C VAL A 36 12.47 -17.20 15.95
N ASP A 37 12.12 -18.01 16.96
CA ASP A 37 11.23 -19.17 16.78
C ASP A 37 9.79 -18.83 17.17
N LEU A 38 8.88 -18.94 16.20
CA LEU A 38 7.44 -18.77 16.36
C LEU A 38 6.66 -20.10 16.30
N THR A 39 7.35 -21.23 16.23
CA THR A 39 6.75 -22.57 16.24
C THR A 39 5.97 -22.79 17.54
N GLY A 40 4.89 -23.55 17.46
CA GLY A 40 3.96 -23.82 18.57
C GLY A 40 2.97 -22.70 18.85
N ARG A 41 3.10 -21.53 18.21
CA ARG A 41 2.20 -20.39 18.42
C ARG A 41 1.02 -20.44 17.47
N GLU A 42 -0.16 -20.12 17.97
CA GLU A 42 -1.36 -19.98 17.16
C GLU A 42 -1.43 -18.57 16.56
N VAL A 43 -1.74 -18.49 15.26
CA VAL A 43 -1.99 -17.23 14.57
C VAL A 43 -3.40 -16.74 14.91
N THR A 44 -3.51 -15.58 15.53
CA THR A 44 -4.80 -14.99 15.93
C THR A 44 -5.43 -14.18 14.82
N GLU A 45 -4.62 -13.53 13.99
CA GLU A 45 -5.06 -12.66 12.90
C GLU A 45 -3.94 -12.41 11.89
N VAL A 46 -4.33 -12.31 10.62
CA VAL A 46 -3.54 -11.66 9.58
C VAL A 46 -4.30 -10.46 9.04
N THR A 47 -3.71 -9.27 9.15
CA THR A 47 -4.33 -8.02 8.71
C THR A 47 -3.35 -7.14 7.92
N ALA A 48 -3.87 -6.08 7.32
CA ALA A 48 -3.09 -5.07 6.63
C ALA A 48 -3.40 -3.69 7.20
N TYR A 49 -2.37 -2.85 7.30
CA TYR A 49 -2.50 -1.43 7.60
C TYR A 49 -1.73 -0.63 6.55
N GLY A 50 -2.46 0.02 5.64
CA GLY A 50 -1.89 0.65 4.46
C GLY A 50 -1.07 -0.36 3.64
N LYS A 51 0.26 -0.19 3.58
CA LYS A 51 1.17 -1.09 2.83
C LYS A 51 1.93 -2.08 3.72
N ASN A 52 1.46 -2.29 4.94
CA ASN A 52 2.07 -3.16 5.92
C ASN A 52 1.18 -4.38 6.16
N LEU A 53 1.78 -5.57 6.12
CA LEU A 53 1.13 -6.82 6.49
C LEU A 53 1.52 -7.18 7.92
N LEU A 54 0.56 -7.65 8.72
CA LEU A 54 0.75 -8.02 10.12
C LEU A 54 0.19 -9.42 10.34
N VAL A 55 1.00 -10.35 10.84
CA VAL A 55 0.58 -11.68 11.30
C VAL A 55 0.77 -11.71 12.81
N ARG A 56 -0.33 -11.77 13.56
CA ARG A 56 -0.35 -11.74 15.03
C ARG A 56 -0.54 -13.15 15.58
N THR A 57 0.03 -13.41 16.76
CA THR A 57 -0.06 -14.71 17.44
C THR A 57 -0.59 -14.57 18.87
N THR A 58 -1.04 -15.67 19.47
CA THR A 58 -1.61 -15.71 20.83
C THR A 58 -0.67 -15.17 21.91
N ASP A 59 0.64 -15.36 21.74
CA ASP A 59 1.65 -14.99 22.75
C ASP A 59 2.12 -13.53 22.62
N GLY A 60 1.37 -12.71 21.88
CA GLY A 60 1.65 -11.29 21.71
C GLY A 60 2.88 -11.00 20.85
N TRP A 61 3.13 -11.83 19.83
CA TRP A 61 4.10 -11.54 18.77
C TRP A 61 3.40 -11.16 17.48
N THR A 62 4.00 -10.20 16.76
CA THR A 62 3.60 -9.78 15.43
C THR A 62 4.77 -9.94 14.46
N VAL A 63 4.57 -10.73 13.39
CA VAL A 63 5.41 -10.69 12.20
C VAL A 63 4.89 -9.57 11.30
N HIS A 64 5.71 -8.57 11.06
CA HIS A 64 5.42 -7.47 10.14
C HIS A 64 6.20 -7.66 8.85
N ALA A 65 5.53 -7.51 7.72
CA ALA A 65 6.18 -7.52 6.41
C ALA A 65 5.73 -6.33 5.56
N HIS A 66 6.64 -5.78 4.77
CA HIS A 66 6.34 -4.79 3.75
C HIS A 66 6.89 -5.26 2.40
N LEU A 67 6.01 -5.43 1.41
CA LEU A 67 6.35 -6.07 0.14
C LEU A 67 7.31 -5.26 -0.73
N ARG A 68 7.34 -3.93 -0.55
CA ARG A 68 8.08 -3.00 -1.42
C ARG A 68 7.64 -3.23 -2.88
N MET A 69 8.55 -3.44 -3.81
CA MET A 69 8.22 -3.48 -5.24
C MET A 69 7.91 -4.88 -5.77
N GLU A 70 8.64 -5.89 -5.29
CA GLU A 70 8.68 -7.24 -5.84
C GLU A 70 8.20 -8.31 -4.86
N GLY A 71 8.08 -7.95 -3.58
CA GLY A 71 7.67 -8.87 -2.54
C GLY A 71 6.27 -9.39 -2.77
N ARG A 72 6.06 -10.66 -2.40
CA ARG A 72 4.76 -11.33 -2.50
C ARG A 72 4.62 -12.39 -1.44
N TRP A 73 3.37 -12.74 -1.16
CA TRP A 73 3.01 -13.93 -0.40
C TRP A 73 2.10 -14.82 -1.23
N TYR A 74 2.25 -16.11 -1.03
CA TYR A 74 1.28 -17.10 -1.50
C TYR A 74 1.16 -18.23 -0.48
N VAL A 75 0.11 -19.01 -0.66
CA VAL A 75 -0.23 -20.14 0.20
C VAL A 75 -0.26 -21.39 -0.64
N ALA A 76 0.39 -22.44 -0.14
CA ALA A 76 0.37 -23.79 -0.70
C ALA A 76 -0.01 -24.80 0.39
N ARG A 77 -0.53 -25.97 0.00
CA ARG A 77 -0.90 -27.02 0.95
C ARG A 77 0.35 -27.59 1.60
N THR A 78 0.38 -27.70 2.93
CA THR A 78 1.54 -28.25 3.64
C THR A 78 1.84 -29.67 3.15
N GLY A 79 3.12 -29.96 2.93
CA GLY A 79 3.60 -31.24 2.44
C GLY A 79 3.68 -31.38 0.91
N THR A 80 3.20 -30.40 0.13
CA THR A 80 3.38 -30.40 -1.33
C THR A 80 4.74 -29.79 -1.74
N PRO A 81 5.25 -30.08 -2.95
CA PRO A 81 6.49 -29.49 -3.45
C PRO A 81 6.50 -27.94 -3.44
N GLU A 82 5.35 -27.33 -3.75
CA GLU A 82 5.18 -25.87 -3.77
C GLU A 82 5.29 -25.26 -2.36
N ALA A 83 4.96 -26.03 -1.32
CA ALA A 83 5.07 -25.62 0.07
C ALA A 83 6.47 -25.83 0.67
N SER A 84 7.45 -26.30 -0.11
CA SER A 84 8.79 -26.65 0.41
C SER A 84 9.51 -25.46 1.06
N GLY A 85 9.30 -24.25 0.53
CA GLY A 85 9.97 -23.02 0.97
C GLY A 85 11.48 -23.02 0.69
N ARG A 86 12.00 -23.94 -0.13
CA ARG A 86 13.46 -24.09 -0.35
C ARG A 86 14.06 -23.10 -1.33
N ALA A 87 13.22 -22.37 -2.06
CA ALA A 87 13.71 -21.45 -3.09
C ALA A 87 14.54 -20.30 -2.47
N PRO A 88 15.63 -19.86 -3.14
CA PRO A 88 16.58 -18.89 -2.58
C PRO A 88 15.98 -17.48 -2.38
N HIS A 89 14.84 -17.19 -3.02
CA HIS A 89 14.12 -15.92 -2.90
C HIS A 89 13.07 -15.91 -1.78
N VAL A 90 12.85 -17.05 -1.10
CA VAL A 90 11.99 -17.12 0.09
C VAL A 90 12.70 -16.40 1.24
N ARG A 91 11.94 -15.53 1.92
CA ARG A 91 12.37 -14.72 3.07
C ARG A 91 11.60 -15.07 4.34
N ALA A 92 10.40 -15.60 4.23
CA ALA A 92 9.62 -16.06 5.37
C ALA A 92 8.82 -17.33 5.02
N VAL A 93 8.76 -18.27 5.96
CA VAL A 93 7.90 -19.46 5.92
C VAL A 93 7.10 -19.48 7.20
N LEU A 94 5.77 -19.44 7.10
CA LEU A 94 4.86 -19.64 8.22
C LEU A 94 3.93 -20.79 7.84
N ALA A 95 4.10 -21.96 8.47
CA ALA A 95 3.35 -23.15 8.13
C ALA A 95 2.58 -23.71 9.32
N SER A 96 1.34 -24.11 9.06
CA SER A 96 0.54 -24.98 9.92
C SER A 96 0.52 -26.40 9.36
N ALA A 97 -0.18 -27.30 10.05
CA ALA A 97 -0.41 -28.66 9.56
C ALA A 97 -1.14 -28.72 8.20
N ARG A 98 -1.89 -27.67 7.82
CA ARG A 98 -2.70 -27.65 6.59
C ARG A 98 -2.11 -26.77 5.49
N TRP A 99 -1.61 -25.59 5.85
CA TRP A 99 -1.19 -24.57 4.90
C TRP A 99 0.19 -24.02 5.22
N THR A 100 0.98 -23.78 4.18
CA THR A 100 2.25 -23.05 4.26
C THR A 100 2.10 -21.73 3.54
N ALA A 101 2.30 -20.63 4.26
CA ALA A 101 2.47 -19.29 3.71
C ALA A 101 3.95 -19.01 3.43
N LEU A 102 4.25 -18.60 2.20
CA LEU A 102 5.60 -18.32 1.73
C LEU A 102 5.71 -16.86 1.33
N GLY A 103 6.57 -16.13 2.04
CA GLY A 103 6.92 -14.75 1.74
C GLY A 103 8.19 -14.70 0.90
N GLU A 104 8.09 -14.23 -0.33
CA GLU A 104 9.18 -14.17 -1.31
C GLU A 104 9.56 -12.74 -1.64
N ASN A 105 10.86 -12.49 -1.82
CA ASN A 105 11.42 -11.16 -2.16
C ASN A 105 10.87 -10.02 -1.27
N LEU A 106 10.55 -10.33 -0.01
CA LEU A 106 10.03 -9.35 0.94
C LEU A 106 11.07 -8.23 1.09
N GLY A 107 10.60 -6.98 1.01
CA GLY A 107 11.49 -5.83 1.07
C GLY A 107 11.81 -5.37 2.48
N MET A 108 10.97 -5.71 3.46
CA MET A 108 11.22 -5.53 4.88
C MET A 108 10.49 -6.63 5.65
N LEU A 109 11.12 -7.09 6.74
CA LEU A 109 10.57 -8.07 7.67
C LEU A 109 11.02 -7.71 9.09
N HIS A 110 10.07 -7.62 10.01
CA HIS A 110 10.30 -7.36 11.41
C HIS A 110 9.50 -8.33 12.28
N VAL A 111 10.00 -8.64 13.47
CA VAL A 111 9.21 -9.30 14.51
C VAL A 111 9.26 -8.43 15.76
N VAL A 112 8.09 -8.07 16.27
CA VAL A 112 7.94 -7.24 17.45
C VAL A 112 6.91 -7.84 18.39
N ARG A 113 6.90 -7.43 19.65
CA ARG A 113 5.73 -7.67 20.49
C ARG A 113 4.54 -6.91 19.91
N THR A 114 3.34 -7.48 19.96
CA THR A 114 2.13 -6.85 19.43
C THR A 114 1.86 -5.48 20.07
N ARG A 115 2.13 -5.33 21.37
CA ARG A 115 2.06 -4.04 22.07
C ARG A 115 3.02 -2.96 21.53
N ASP A 116 4.07 -3.38 20.83
CA ASP A 116 5.12 -2.51 20.28
C ASP A 116 4.92 -2.21 18.78
N GLU A 117 3.79 -2.63 18.17
CA GLU A 117 3.48 -2.33 16.76
C GLU A 117 3.47 -0.82 16.46
N GLY A 118 3.17 0.02 17.46
CA GLY A 118 3.25 1.47 17.35
C GLY A 118 4.64 1.97 16.92
N ARG A 119 5.73 1.23 17.18
CA ARG A 119 7.07 1.57 16.69
C ARG A 119 7.19 1.45 15.17
N LEU A 120 6.42 0.55 14.56
CA LEU A 120 6.41 0.30 13.12
C LEU A 120 5.36 1.14 12.40
N LEU A 121 4.20 1.35 13.02
CA LEU A 121 3.02 1.92 12.38
C LEU A 121 2.62 3.30 12.91
N GLY A 122 3.09 3.70 14.09
CA GLY A 122 2.61 4.91 14.78
C GLY A 122 2.91 6.23 14.08
N HIS A 123 3.82 6.23 13.10
CA HIS A 123 4.10 7.39 12.26
C HIS A 123 3.16 7.49 11.04
N LEU A 124 2.36 6.47 10.77
CA LEU A 124 1.46 6.42 9.62
C LEU A 124 0.18 7.22 9.88
N GLY A 125 -0.37 7.77 8.80
CA GLY A 125 -1.73 8.31 8.80
C GLY A 125 -2.78 7.20 8.75
N PRO A 126 -4.07 7.54 8.86
CA PRO A 126 -5.15 6.56 8.81
C PRO A 126 -5.09 5.71 7.54
N ASP A 127 -5.45 4.43 7.66
CA ASP A 127 -5.52 3.51 6.53
C ASP A 127 -6.72 3.85 5.63
N LEU A 128 -6.44 4.09 4.35
CA LEU A 128 -7.45 4.41 3.35
C LEU A 128 -8.54 3.34 3.20
N LEU A 129 -8.22 2.07 3.48
CA LEU A 129 -9.14 0.94 3.37
C LEU A 129 -9.73 0.47 4.71
N ALA A 130 -9.49 1.19 5.81
CA ALA A 130 -10.13 0.89 7.10
C ALA A 130 -11.63 1.16 7.03
N ASP A 131 -12.44 0.28 7.61
CA ASP A 131 -13.90 0.35 7.53
C ASP A 131 -14.45 1.59 8.25
N ASP A 132 -13.76 2.05 9.28
CA ASP A 132 -14.06 3.20 10.15
C ASP A 132 -13.34 4.49 9.74
N LEU A 133 -12.76 4.57 8.53
CA LEU A 133 -12.07 5.78 8.07
C LEU A 133 -13.00 7.02 8.06
N ASP A 134 -12.64 8.01 8.86
CA ASP A 134 -13.17 9.37 8.75
C ASP A 134 -12.51 10.11 7.57
N VAL A 135 -13.20 10.14 6.43
CA VAL A 135 -12.68 10.76 5.21
C VAL A 135 -12.55 12.28 5.32
N PRO A 136 -13.52 13.05 5.87
CA PRO A 136 -13.33 14.45 6.18
C PRO A 136 -12.07 14.74 7.02
N ALA A 137 -11.85 13.99 8.10
CA ALA A 137 -10.65 14.16 8.93
C ALA A 137 -9.36 13.79 8.18
N ALA A 138 -9.38 12.74 7.36
CA ALA A 138 -8.24 12.37 6.52
C ALA A 138 -7.93 13.44 5.45
N ALA A 139 -8.96 14.09 4.89
CA ALA A 139 -8.81 15.18 3.93
C ALA A 139 -8.17 16.41 4.58
N LEU A 140 -8.57 16.77 5.80
CA LEU A 140 -7.92 17.84 6.58
C LEU A 140 -6.45 17.50 6.87
N ARG A 141 -6.16 16.28 7.35
CA ARG A 141 -4.77 15.82 7.56
C ARG A 141 -3.93 15.88 6.28
N LEU A 142 -4.52 15.53 5.13
CA LEU A 142 -3.85 15.62 3.83
C LEU A 142 -3.60 17.08 3.41
N ARG A 143 -4.55 17.99 3.69
CA ARG A 143 -4.43 19.42 3.42
C ARG A 143 -3.31 20.05 4.24
N ASP A 144 -3.20 19.65 5.49
CA ASP A 144 -2.19 20.13 6.44
C ASP A 144 -0.77 19.58 6.10
N ALA A 145 -0.59 19.02 4.90
CA ALA A 145 0.64 18.49 4.30
C ALA A 145 1.88 19.37 4.49
N GLY A 146 1.71 20.66 4.77
CA GLY A 146 2.73 21.43 5.45
C GLY A 146 2.28 22.81 5.91
N ASP A 147 2.79 23.21 7.08
CA ASP A 147 3.05 24.59 7.50
C ASP A 147 4.11 25.27 6.60
N GLY A 148 4.16 24.94 5.31
CA GLY A 148 5.14 25.45 4.34
C GLY A 148 4.52 25.62 2.95
N PRO A 149 4.79 26.74 2.26
CA PRO A 149 4.33 26.93 0.89
C PRO A 149 5.04 25.94 -0.06
N GLY A 150 4.28 25.07 -0.71
CA GLY A 150 4.76 24.34 -1.91
C GLY A 150 4.77 22.81 -1.89
N VAL A 151 4.04 22.12 -1.00
CA VAL A 151 3.85 20.65 -1.15
C VAL A 151 2.81 20.37 -2.24
N SER A 152 3.16 19.56 -3.24
CA SER A 152 2.24 19.16 -4.30
C SER A 152 1.16 18.19 -3.78
N VAL A 153 -0.03 18.22 -4.37
CA VAL A 153 -1.07 17.22 -4.07
C VAL A 153 -0.63 15.79 -4.39
N ALA A 154 0.18 15.58 -5.43
CA ALA A 154 0.74 14.28 -5.74
C ALA A 154 1.73 13.80 -4.67
N GLU A 155 2.57 14.68 -4.15
CA GLU A 155 3.49 14.37 -3.05
C GLU A 155 2.74 14.02 -1.77
N ALA A 156 1.73 14.82 -1.42
CA ALA A 156 0.91 14.63 -0.23
C ALA A 156 0.18 13.28 -0.27
N LEU A 157 -0.40 12.91 -1.41
CA LEU A 157 -1.05 11.60 -1.60
C LEU A 157 -0.08 10.41 -1.45
N LEU A 158 1.22 10.62 -1.69
CA LEU A 158 2.24 9.58 -1.54
C LEU A 158 2.86 9.54 -0.14
N ASP A 159 2.61 10.54 0.71
CA ASP A 159 3.09 10.57 2.09
C ASP A 159 2.22 9.67 2.98
N GLN A 160 2.78 8.53 3.38
CA GLN A 160 2.07 7.54 4.20
C GLN A 160 1.75 8.05 5.61
N ARG A 161 2.36 9.16 6.07
CA ARG A 161 2.03 9.83 7.34
C ARG A 161 0.70 10.60 7.25
N ARG A 162 0.22 10.88 6.04
CA ARG A 162 -1.02 11.62 5.79
C ARG A 162 -2.18 10.67 5.65
N VAL A 163 -2.08 9.73 4.72
CA VAL A 163 -3.03 8.63 4.52
C VAL A 163 -2.23 7.41 4.06
N ALA A 164 -2.36 6.31 4.78
CA ALA A 164 -1.61 5.10 4.48
C ALA A 164 -2.29 4.29 3.38
N GLY A 165 -1.50 3.63 2.54
CA GLY A 165 -1.99 2.69 1.52
C GLY A 165 -1.90 3.21 0.08
N ILE A 166 -1.93 4.53 -0.13
CA ILE A 166 -1.83 5.12 -1.48
C ILE A 166 -0.39 5.04 -1.99
N GLY A 167 -0.19 4.57 -3.21
CA GLY A 167 1.04 4.68 -3.98
C GLY A 167 0.80 5.34 -5.33
N THR A 168 1.75 5.13 -6.24
CA THR A 168 1.79 5.82 -7.53
C THR A 168 0.58 5.48 -8.40
N ILE A 169 0.05 4.25 -8.33
CA ILE A 169 -1.14 3.83 -9.08
C ILE A 169 -2.33 4.67 -8.63
N TYR A 170 -2.70 4.57 -7.35
CA TYR A 170 -3.93 5.21 -6.89
C TYR A 170 -3.81 6.73 -6.77
N ALA A 171 -2.61 7.28 -6.58
CA ALA A 171 -2.38 8.72 -6.70
C ALA A 171 -2.64 9.20 -8.14
N ALA A 172 -2.01 8.57 -9.14
CA ALA A 172 -2.19 8.94 -10.55
C ALA A 172 -3.65 8.79 -11.01
N GLU A 173 -4.27 7.65 -10.70
CA GLU A 173 -5.64 7.36 -11.11
C GLU A 173 -6.67 8.28 -10.46
N SER A 174 -6.46 8.67 -9.20
CA SER A 174 -7.38 9.59 -8.51
C SER A 174 -7.25 11.01 -9.01
N LEU A 175 -6.03 11.52 -9.17
CA LEU A 175 -5.76 12.84 -9.77
C LEU A 175 -6.30 12.91 -11.20
N PHE A 176 -6.06 11.86 -12.00
CA PHE A 176 -6.60 11.78 -13.35
C PHE A 176 -8.13 11.77 -13.34
N ALA A 177 -8.76 10.93 -12.52
CA ALA A 177 -10.21 10.85 -12.41
C ALA A 177 -10.84 12.22 -12.05
N ARG A 178 -10.22 12.98 -11.16
CA ARG A 178 -10.68 14.30 -10.70
C ARG A 178 -10.18 15.49 -11.54
N ARG A 179 -9.38 15.26 -12.59
CA ARG A 179 -8.78 16.32 -13.44
C ARG A 179 -7.91 17.30 -12.65
N THR A 180 -7.28 16.83 -11.59
CA THR A 180 -6.43 17.65 -10.73
C THR A 180 -5.01 17.67 -11.26
N ASP A 181 -4.40 18.85 -11.38
CA ASP A 181 -2.97 19.01 -11.66
C ASP A 181 -2.16 18.35 -10.53
N PRO A 182 -1.31 17.33 -10.81
CA PRO A 182 -0.46 16.70 -9.81
C PRO A 182 0.41 17.68 -9.01
N TRP A 183 0.79 18.82 -9.61
CA TRP A 183 1.66 19.84 -9.01
C TRP A 183 0.91 21.01 -8.39
N ARG A 184 -0.43 20.97 -8.31
CA ARG A 184 -1.17 21.97 -7.53
C ARG A 184 -0.77 21.86 -6.06
N THR A 185 -0.48 23.00 -5.44
CA THR A 185 -0.17 23.05 -4.00
C THR A 185 -1.35 22.52 -3.20
N VAL A 186 -1.12 21.48 -2.38
CA VAL A 186 -2.17 20.74 -1.66
C VAL A 186 -3.03 21.63 -0.76
N GLY A 187 -2.43 22.62 -0.09
CA GLY A 187 -3.14 23.58 0.77
C GLY A 187 -4.10 24.51 0.02
N THR A 188 -4.00 24.60 -1.31
CA THR A 188 -4.93 25.39 -2.14
C THR A 188 -6.19 24.62 -2.55
N LEU A 189 -6.25 23.32 -2.28
CA LEU A 189 -7.42 22.48 -2.54
C LEU A 189 -8.39 22.57 -1.35
N GLY A 190 -9.67 22.73 -1.67
CA GLY A 190 -10.73 22.69 -0.65
C GLY A 190 -10.82 21.30 0.02
N PRO A 191 -11.28 21.19 1.27
CA PRO A 191 -11.49 19.91 1.95
C PRO A 191 -12.31 18.91 1.13
N ASP A 192 -13.35 19.39 0.45
CA ASP A 192 -14.21 18.54 -0.38
C ASP A 192 -13.49 18.02 -1.64
N GLU A 193 -12.59 18.81 -2.23
CA GLU A 193 -11.76 18.36 -3.36
C GLU A 193 -10.83 17.22 -2.93
N LEU A 194 -10.21 17.36 -1.75
CA LEU A 194 -9.32 16.35 -1.17
C LEU A 194 -10.09 15.10 -0.72
N ALA A 195 -11.25 15.26 -0.07
CA ALA A 195 -12.14 14.16 0.27
C ALA A 195 -12.56 13.37 -0.99
N ALA A 196 -12.90 14.08 -2.07
CA ALA A 196 -13.24 13.43 -3.34
C ALA A 196 -12.06 12.65 -3.95
N LEU A 197 -10.82 13.14 -3.81
CA LEU A 197 -9.63 12.40 -4.23
C LEU A 197 -9.45 11.11 -3.40
N LEU A 198 -9.58 11.20 -2.07
CA LEU A 198 -9.46 10.05 -1.17
C LEU A 198 -10.56 9.01 -1.41
N LEU A 199 -11.83 9.44 -1.55
CA LEU A 199 -12.94 8.55 -1.91
C LEU A 199 -12.69 7.87 -3.25
N THR A 200 -12.19 8.61 -4.24
CA THR A 200 -11.85 8.04 -5.56
C THR A 200 -10.80 6.94 -5.45
N ALA A 201 -9.75 7.16 -4.66
CA ALA A 201 -8.71 6.16 -4.40
C ALA A 201 -9.29 4.94 -3.67
N ARG A 202 -10.04 5.17 -2.59
CA ARG A 202 -10.68 4.13 -1.77
C ARG A 202 -11.61 3.26 -2.61
N THR A 203 -12.53 3.85 -3.39
CA THR A 203 -13.45 3.10 -4.25
C THR A 203 -12.72 2.26 -5.28
N ARG A 204 -11.66 2.78 -5.90
CA ARG A 204 -10.85 2.02 -6.86
C ARG A 204 -10.10 0.87 -6.21
N MET A 205 -9.49 1.08 -5.04
CA MET A 205 -8.85 0.01 -4.27
C MET A 205 -9.86 -1.05 -3.82
N ALA A 206 -11.00 -0.64 -3.27
CA ALA A 206 -12.06 -1.53 -2.82
C ALA A 206 -12.60 -2.40 -3.95
N ARG A 207 -12.71 -1.85 -5.18
CA ARG A 207 -13.07 -2.63 -6.36
C ARG A 207 -12.06 -3.75 -6.66
N VAL A 208 -10.76 -3.47 -6.52
CA VAL A 208 -9.70 -4.48 -6.68
C VAL A 208 -9.75 -5.51 -5.55
N VAL A 209 -10.03 -5.09 -4.32
CA VAL A 209 -10.21 -6.03 -3.19
C VAL A 209 -11.42 -6.95 -3.42
N ALA A 210 -12.52 -6.42 -3.95
CA ALA A 210 -13.74 -7.21 -4.17
C ALA A 210 -13.66 -8.16 -5.37
N HIS A 211 -12.94 -7.77 -6.43
CA HIS A 211 -12.96 -8.48 -7.72
C HIS A 211 -11.60 -8.99 -8.18
N GLY A 212 -10.57 -8.85 -7.35
CA GLY A 212 -9.19 -9.21 -7.64
C GLY A 212 -8.44 -8.20 -8.51
N LEU A 213 -7.15 -8.47 -8.72
CA LEU A 213 -6.21 -7.56 -9.42
C LEU A 213 -6.64 -7.22 -10.86
N GLY A 214 -7.40 -8.10 -11.53
CA GLY A 214 -7.92 -7.85 -12.87
C GLY A 214 -8.95 -6.71 -12.94
N ALA A 215 -9.51 -6.28 -11.81
CA ALA A 215 -10.44 -5.16 -11.76
C ALA A 215 -9.76 -3.78 -11.72
N LEU A 216 -8.42 -3.73 -11.72
CA LEU A 216 -7.67 -2.49 -11.83
C LEU A 216 -7.85 -1.89 -13.24
N ASP A 217 -8.62 -0.81 -13.31
CA ASP A 217 -8.87 -0.06 -14.54
C ASP A 217 -7.92 1.15 -14.64
N ALA A 218 -6.71 0.92 -15.18
CA ALA A 218 -5.70 1.96 -15.34
C ALA A 218 -6.02 2.90 -16.53
N ARG A 219 -6.23 4.19 -16.23
CA ARG A 219 -6.54 5.24 -17.21
C ARG A 219 -5.38 6.21 -17.43
N ALA A 220 -4.46 6.33 -16.48
CA ALA A 220 -3.23 7.13 -16.58
C ALA A 220 -1.97 6.33 -16.20
N HIS A 221 -1.98 5.61 -15.08
CA HIS A 221 -0.83 4.86 -14.60
C HIS A 221 -0.33 3.83 -15.63
N GLY A 222 0.99 3.79 -15.88
CA GLY A 222 1.60 2.83 -16.80
C GLY A 222 1.24 3.03 -18.28
N ARG A 223 0.63 4.17 -18.63
CA ARG A 223 0.13 4.45 -19.99
C ARG A 223 0.93 5.52 -20.74
N VAL A 224 2.18 5.78 -20.34
CA VAL A 224 3.04 6.80 -21.00
C VAL A 224 3.06 6.61 -22.52
N GLY A 225 2.87 7.71 -23.25
CA GLY A 225 2.80 7.71 -24.71
C GLY A 225 1.47 7.23 -25.30
N ARG A 226 0.62 6.54 -24.53
CA ARG A 226 -0.71 6.10 -24.99
C ARG A 226 -1.69 7.29 -24.99
N PRO A 227 -2.70 7.30 -25.89
CA PRO A 227 -3.69 8.38 -25.93
C PRO A 227 -4.55 8.37 -24.67
N CYS A 228 -4.73 9.55 -24.08
CA CYS A 228 -5.66 9.78 -22.97
C CYS A 228 -7.07 9.33 -23.36
N VAL A 229 -7.74 8.61 -22.47
CA VAL A 229 -9.11 8.09 -22.69
C VAL A 229 -10.18 9.17 -22.79
N ARG A 230 -9.85 10.44 -22.49
CA ARG A 230 -10.78 11.59 -22.55
C ARG A 230 -10.52 12.49 -23.75
N CYS A 231 -9.26 12.94 -23.92
CA CYS A 231 -8.91 13.99 -24.88
C CYS A 231 -7.88 13.56 -25.94
N ARG A 232 -7.47 12.28 -25.92
CA ARG A 232 -6.51 11.68 -26.85
C ARG A 232 -5.06 12.19 -26.78
N THR A 233 -4.77 13.29 -26.08
CA THR A 233 -3.40 13.73 -25.77
C THR A 233 -2.61 12.59 -25.12
N ALA A 234 -1.36 12.38 -25.54
CA ALA A 234 -0.50 11.35 -24.96
C ALA A 234 -0.36 11.54 -23.45
N ILE A 235 -0.48 10.44 -22.69
CA ILE A 235 -0.18 10.43 -21.26
C ILE A 235 1.32 10.66 -21.07
N ALA A 236 1.65 11.56 -20.15
CA ALA A 236 3.01 11.89 -19.77
C ALA A 236 3.35 11.30 -18.40
N VAL A 237 4.64 11.29 -18.09
CA VAL A 237 5.17 11.00 -16.76
C VAL A 237 5.93 12.22 -16.27
N GLY A 238 5.76 12.55 -15.00
CA GLY A 238 6.56 13.55 -14.30
C GLY A 238 6.98 13.03 -12.93
N GLN A 239 7.51 13.91 -12.08
CA GLN A 239 7.94 13.56 -10.72
C GLN A 239 7.02 14.20 -9.68
N ALA A 240 6.46 13.38 -8.79
CA ALA A 240 5.68 13.85 -7.64
C ALA A 240 6.56 14.38 -6.51
N ARG A 241 7.76 13.79 -6.33
CA ARG A 241 8.75 14.19 -5.33
C ARG A 241 10.06 14.55 -6.01
N ARG A 242 10.82 15.44 -5.37
CA ARG A 242 12.15 15.86 -5.83
C ARG A 242 13.22 14.85 -5.41
N PRO A 243 14.41 14.89 -6.05
CA PRO A 243 15.58 14.16 -5.59
C PRO A 243 15.86 14.41 -4.10
N PRO A 244 16.31 13.39 -3.34
CA PRO A 244 16.64 12.01 -3.76
C PRO A 244 15.44 11.03 -3.66
N PHE A 245 14.22 11.52 -3.41
CA PHE A 245 13.05 10.68 -3.15
C PHE A 245 12.08 10.64 -4.32
N GLU A 246 12.61 10.69 -5.54
CA GLU A 246 11.82 10.77 -6.76
C GLU A 246 10.77 9.66 -6.83
N ARG A 247 9.57 10.07 -7.24
CA ARG A 247 8.43 9.20 -7.40
C ARG A 247 7.75 9.57 -8.70
N PRO A 248 7.64 8.65 -9.67
CA PRO A 248 6.94 8.96 -10.91
C PRO A 248 5.47 9.24 -10.62
N ILE A 249 4.88 10.12 -11.43
CA ILE A 249 3.45 10.35 -11.47
C ILE A 249 2.99 10.41 -12.93
N PHE A 250 1.94 9.67 -13.25
CA PHE A 250 1.40 9.58 -14.61
C PHE A 250 0.19 10.50 -14.72
N TYR A 251 0.13 11.29 -15.79
CA TYR A 251 -0.91 12.32 -15.93
C TYR A 251 -1.18 12.65 -17.40
N CYS A 252 -2.33 13.27 -17.66
CA CYS A 252 -2.65 13.82 -18.97
C CYS A 252 -2.34 15.33 -18.99
N PRO A 253 -1.39 15.81 -19.81
CA PRO A 253 -1.00 17.22 -19.84
C PRO A 253 -2.15 18.19 -20.18
N ARG A 254 -3.16 17.72 -20.91
CA ARG A 254 -4.33 18.52 -21.30
C ARG A 254 -5.46 18.46 -20.28
N CYS A 255 -5.81 17.27 -19.78
CA CYS A 255 -6.91 17.13 -18.82
C CYS A 255 -6.56 17.56 -17.40
N GLN A 256 -5.26 17.66 -17.08
CA GLN A 256 -4.74 18.05 -15.77
C GLN A 256 -3.78 19.24 -15.92
N ALA A 257 -4.06 20.12 -16.89
CA ALA A 257 -3.31 21.36 -17.07
C ALA A 257 -3.49 22.27 -15.84
N PRO A 258 -2.51 23.13 -15.53
CA PRO A 258 -2.66 24.15 -14.49
C PRO A 258 -3.87 25.02 -14.77
N GLN A 259 -4.64 25.31 -13.73
CA GLN A 259 -5.66 26.35 -13.84
C GLN A 259 -4.97 27.73 -13.84
N PRO A 260 -5.42 28.68 -14.68
CA PRO A 260 -4.91 30.05 -14.66
C PRO A 260 -4.95 30.64 -13.25
N GLY A 261 -3.85 31.24 -12.79
CA GLY A 261 -3.75 31.84 -11.45
C GLY A 261 -3.54 30.84 -10.30
N VAL A 262 -3.47 29.53 -10.56
CA VAL A 262 -3.18 28.52 -9.54
C VAL A 262 -1.68 28.22 -9.54
N SER A 263 -1.04 28.39 -8.37
CA SER A 263 0.39 28.14 -8.21
C SER A 263 0.70 26.64 -8.27
N ARG A 264 1.74 26.31 -9.04
CA ARG A 264 2.42 25.02 -8.92
C ARG A 264 3.43 25.09 -7.80
N SER A 265 3.57 23.99 -7.09
CA SER A 265 4.80 23.69 -6.37
C SER A 265 5.91 23.42 -7.39
N VAL A 266 6.77 24.41 -7.65
CA VAL A 266 7.98 24.25 -8.47
C VAL A 266 9.10 23.72 -7.61
#